data_AF-A0AAW9J9Q1-F1
#
_entry.id   AF-A0AAW9J9Q1-F1
#
_cell.length_a   1.000
_cell.length_b   1.000
_cell.length_c   1.000
_cell.angle_alpha   90.00
_cell.angle_beta   90.00
_cell.angle_gamma   90.00
#
_symmetry.space_group_name_H-M   'P 1'
#
loop_
_entity.id
_entity.type
_entity.pdbx_description
1 polymer ?
#
loop_
_entity_poly.entity_id
_entity_poly.type
_entity_poly.pdbx_seq_one_letter_code
_entity_poly.pdbx_strand_id
1 'polypeptide(L)' 'MSKKIATREAYGKALASLANVNENILVLDADLSKSTKTADFKAVCEERFFNMGIAEG' A
#
# COMPACT_ATOMS: atom_id res chain seq x y z
N MET A 1 -17.58 13.80 15.00
CA MET A 1 -17.02 12.52 15.49
C MET A 1 -15.74 12.24 14.73
N SER A 2 -14.56 12.38 15.37
CA SER A 2 -13.29 12.04 14.71
C SER A 2 -13.22 10.52 14.50
N LYS A 3 -13.22 10.09 13.24
CA LYS A 3 -13.13 8.67 12.88
C LYS A 3 -11.77 8.15 13.32
N LYS A 4 -11.75 7.27 14.33
CA LYS A 4 -10.51 6.59 14.76
C LYS A 4 -10.14 5.59 13.68
N ILE A 5 -9.07 5.86 12.94
CA ILE A 5 -8.51 4.96 11.94
C ILE A 5 -7.18 4.42 12.47
N ALA A 6 -6.88 3.16 12.20
CA ALA A 6 -5.54 2.64 12.44
C ALA A 6 -4.56 3.35 11.49
N THR A 7 -3.38 3.72 11.98
CA THR A 7 -2.36 4.41 11.18
C THR A 7 -1.98 3.62 9.92
N ARG A 8 -1.90 2.29 10.00
CA ARG A 8 -1.72 1.41 8.84
C ARG A 8 -2.83 1.53 7.78
N GLU A 9 -4.07 1.72 8.20
CA GLU A 9 -5.19 1.88 7.26
C GLU A 9 -5.15 3.26 6.61
N ALA A 10 -4.76 4.29 7.36
CA ALA A 10 -4.48 5.61 6.81
C ALA A 10 -3.38 5.55 5.75
N TYR A 11 -2.31 4.80 6.03
CA TYR A 11 -1.17 4.60 5.15
C TYR A 11 -1.58 3.95 3.82
N GLY A 12 -2.30 2.82 3.85
CA GLY A 12 -2.79 2.15 2.64
C GLY A 12 -3.67 3.05 1.76
N LYS A 13 -4.59 3.79 2.38
CA LYS A 13 -5.48 4.74 1.68
C LYS A 13 -4.71 5.92 1.08
N ALA A 14 -3.74 6.46 1.82
CA ALA A 14 -2.89 7.54 1.32
C ALA A 14 -2.05 7.08 0.13
N LEU A 15 -1.46 5.88 0.19
CA LEU A 15 -0.75 5.28 -0.94
C LEU A 15 -1.67 5.13 -2.16
N ALA A 16 -2.86 4.56 -2.00
CA ALA A 16 -3.82 4.41 -3.09
C ALA A 16 -4.21 5.77 -3.72
N SER A 17 -4.32 6.82 -2.92
CA SER A 17 -4.54 8.18 -3.43
C SER A 17 -3.31 8.73 -4.16
N LEU A 18 -2.11 8.48 -3.64
CA LEU A 18 -0.84 8.88 -4.26
C LEU A 18 -0.61 8.20 -5.61
N ALA A 19 -1.07 6.96 -5.77
CA ALA A 19 -1.01 6.23 -7.03
C ALA A 19 -1.67 7.01 -8.18
N ASN A 20 -2.77 7.72 -7.91
CA ASN A 20 -3.52 8.47 -8.91
C ASN A 20 -2.89 9.82 -9.29
N VAL A 21 -2.05 10.39 -8.42
CA VAL A 21 -1.44 11.72 -8.63
C VAL A 21 0.03 11.66 -9.04
N ASN A 22 0.71 10.55 -8.79
CA ASN A 22 2.11 10.37 -9.14
C ASN A 22 2.39 8.95 -9.65
N GLU A 23 2.71 8.85 -10.94
CA GLU A 23 3.07 7.61 -11.63
C GLU A 23 4.42 7.03 -11.19
N ASN A 24 5.31 7.84 -10.60
CA ASN A 24 6.63 7.40 -10.16
C ASN A 24 6.64 6.68 -8.80
N ILE A 25 5.49 6.58 -8.14
CA ILE A 25 5.37 5.87 -6.86
C ILE A 25 5.24 4.38 -7.12
N LEU A 26 6.09 3.60 -6.45
CA LEU A 26 6.13 2.15 -6.48
C LEU A 26 5.97 1.65 -5.04
N VAL A 27 5.25 0.54 -4.85
CA VAL A 27 5.08 -0.09 -3.52
C VAL A 27 5.71 -1.47 -3.55
N LEU A 28 6.63 -1.72 -2.63
CA LEU A 28 7.27 -3.01 -2.42
C LEU A 28 6.73 -3.62 -1.12
N ASP A 29 6.40 -4.90 -1.15
CA ASP A 29 5.85 -5.62 -0.02
C ASP A 29 6.46 -7.01 0.11
N ALA A 30 6.74 -7.43 1.35
CA ALA A 30 7.36 -8.72 1.65
C ALA A 30 6.33 -9.72 2.22
N ASP A 31 5.32 -10.09 1.44
CA ASP A 31 4.20 -10.98 1.84
C ASP A 31 3.34 -10.50 3.03
N LEU A 32 3.41 -9.22 3.38
CA LEU A 32 2.71 -8.64 4.54
C LEU A 32 1.53 -7.72 4.14
N SER A 33 1.09 -7.76 2.89
CA SER A 33 0.23 -6.73 2.29
C SER A 33 -1.13 -6.57 2.98
N LYS A 34 -1.66 -7.64 3.59
CA LYS A 34 -2.90 -7.59 4.40
C LYS A 34 -2.71 -6.91 5.76
N SER A 35 -1.53 -7.04 6.34
CA SER A 35 -1.17 -6.49 7.65
C SER A 35 -0.74 -5.04 7.56
N THR A 36 0.02 -4.69 6.52
CA THR A 36 0.51 -3.34 6.20
C THR A 36 -0.54 -2.48 5.48
N LYS A 37 -1.62 -3.09 4.98
CA LYS A 37 -2.68 -2.44 4.19
C LYS A 37 -2.19 -1.87 2.85
N THR A 38 -1.05 -2.35 2.35
CA THR A 38 -0.56 -2.02 0.99
C THR A 38 -1.41 -2.70 -0.08
N ALA A 39 -2.25 -3.68 0.29
CA ALA A 39 -3.27 -4.25 -0.60
C ALA A 39 -4.25 -3.22 -1.18
N ASP A 40 -4.53 -2.13 -0.46
CA ASP A 40 -5.35 -1.02 -0.97
C ASP A 40 -4.67 -0.32 -2.17
N PHE A 41 -3.34 -0.21 -2.18
CA PHE A 41 -2.60 0.32 -3.33
C PHE A 41 -2.62 -0.66 -4.50
N LYS A 42 -2.39 -1.96 -4.23
CA LYS A 42 -2.45 -3.02 -5.24
C LYS A 42 -3.78 -3.03 -5.99
N ALA A 43 -4.89 -2.80 -5.29
CA ALA A 43 -6.23 -2.76 -5.89
C ALA A 43 -6.43 -1.60 -6.88
N VAL A 44 -5.67 -0.51 -6.73
CA VAL A 44 -5.74 0.66 -7.62
C VAL A 44 -4.70 0.57 -8.73
N CYS A 45 -3.49 0.09 -8.41
CA CYS A 45 -2.39 0.05 -9.36
C CYS A 45 -1.52 -1.20 -9.11
N GLU A 46 -1.93 -2.32 -9.68
CA GLU A 46 -1.22 -3.60 -9.56
C GLU A 46 0.13 -3.58 -10.29
N GLU A 47 0.23 -2.86 -11.41
CA GLU A 47 1.46 -2.78 -12.22
C GLU A 47 2.66 -2.16 -11.48
N ARG A 48 2.39 -1.36 -10.43
CA ARG A 48 3.39 -0.67 -9.60
C ARG A 48 3.50 -1.26 -8.19
N PHE A 49 2.88 -2.41 -7.96
CA PHE A 49 2.93 -3.13 -6.70
C PHE A 49 3.77 -4.40 -6.86
N PHE A 50 4.87 -4.48 -6.12
CA PHE A 50 5.82 -5.58 -6.19
C PHE A 50 5.82 -6.35 -4.87
N ASN A 51 5.33 -7.58 -4.90
CA ASN A 51 5.49 -8.48 -3.77
C ASN A 51 6.76 -9.31 -3.96
N MET A 52 7.72 -9.16 -3.06
CA MET A 52 9.02 -9.86 -3.10
C MET A 52 9.04 -11.14 -2.25
N GLY A 53 7.90 -11.54 -1.63
CA GLY A 53 7.86 -12.66 -0.71
C GLY A 53 8.65 -12.39 0.58
N ILE A 54 9.05 -13.45 1.29
CA ILE A 54 9.87 -13.36 2.52
C ILE A 54 11.35 -13.24 2.10
N ALA A 55 11.71 -12.09 1.53
CA ALA A 55 13.05 -11.80 1.01
C ALA A 55 13.52 -10.40 1.46
N GLU A 56 13.32 -10.09 2.75
CA GLU A 56 13.72 -8.81 3.35
C GLU A 56 15.23 -8.69 3.60
N GLY A 57 15.99 -9.78 3.38
CA GLY A 57 17.43 -9.89 3.67
C GLY A 57 18.37 -9.38 2.60
#